data_AF-A0A1Y2UY70-F1
#
_entry.id   AF-A0A1Y2UY70-F1
#
_cell.length_a   1.000
_cell.length_b   1.000
_cell.length_c   1.000
_cell.angle_alpha   90.00
_cell.angle_beta   90.00
_cell.angle_gamma   90.00
#
_symmetry.space_group_name_H-M   'P 1'
#
loop_
_entity.id
_entity.type
_entity.pdbx_description
1 polymer ?
#
loop_
_entity_poly.entity_id
_entity_poly.type
_entity_poly.pdbx_seq_one_letter_code
_entity_poly.pdbx_strand_id
1 'polypeptide(L)'
;MAKDKSRYFTFLLYPESIPEDWKSKLELIGVPIAVSPLHDKDKSTVPGQEFKKPHYHVVYVAKNPVTADSVRYKIKQLLGDQSIAKVQIVIRSMTSMYLYLTHESKDAIEKKKHKYNKQDITLINGGNYL
;
A
#
# COMPACT_ATOMS: atom_id res chain seq x y z
N MET A 1 -15.48 13.22 18.39
CA MET A 1 -15.66 11.76 18.22
C MET A 1 -14.29 11.10 18.29
N ALA A 2 -14.18 9.91 18.90
CA ALA A 2 -12.93 9.15 18.92
C ALA A 2 -12.59 8.65 17.50
N LYS A 3 -11.32 8.75 17.09
CA LYS A 3 -10.85 8.21 15.81
C LYS A 3 -10.61 6.71 15.93
N ASP A 4 -11.05 5.96 14.93
CA ASP A 4 -10.84 4.51 14.89
C ASP A 4 -9.35 4.14 14.97
N LYS A 5 -9.08 3.05 15.69
CA LYS A 5 -7.74 2.48 15.81
C LYS A 5 -7.70 1.08 15.20
N SER A 6 -6.59 0.76 14.55
CA SER A 6 -6.33 -0.56 13.98
C SER A 6 -4.84 -0.89 14.02
N ARG A 7 -4.51 -2.15 13.76
CA ARG A 7 -3.16 -2.59 13.45
C ARG A 7 -2.92 -2.72 11.95
N TYR A 8 -3.96 -2.82 11.14
CA TYR A 8 -3.87 -3.18 9.74
C TYR A 8 -4.24 -2.00 8.84
N PHE A 9 -3.28 -1.56 8.03
CA PHE A 9 -3.43 -0.39 7.19
C PHE A 9 -3.01 -0.66 5.76
N THR A 10 -3.58 0.11 4.84
CA THR A 10 -3.13 0.19 3.45
C THR A 10 -3.09 1.63 2.96
N PHE A 11 -2.18 1.91 2.03
CA PHE A 11 -2.03 3.21 1.40
C PHE A 11 -1.33 3.07 0.05
N LEU A 12 -1.28 4.18 -0.70
CA LEU A 12 -0.58 4.29 -1.96
C LEU A 12 0.71 5.09 -1.78
N LEU A 13 1.78 4.66 -2.44
CA LEU A 13 2.98 5.46 -2.68
C LEU A 13 3.10 5.75 -4.17
N TYR A 14 3.47 6.97 -4.53
CA TYR A 14 3.75 7.35 -5.91
C TYR A 14 5.27 7.44 -6.11
N PRO A 15 5.86 6.74 -7.09
CA PRO A 15 7.30 6.79 -7.35
C PRO A 15 7.82 8.22 -7.54
N GLU A 16 7.02 9.09 -8.17
CA GLU A 16 7.35 10.51 -8.40
C GLU A 16 7.40 11.36 -7.12
N SER A 17 6.96 10.84 -5.97
CA SER A 17 6.79 11.60 -4.71
C SER A 17 7.47 10.95 -3.51
N ILE A 18 8.32 9.95 -3.74
CA ILE A 18 9.08 9.25 -2.69
C ILE A 18 10.57 9.24 -3.06
N PRO A 19 11.49 9.25 -2.07
CA PRO A 19 12.92 9.24 -2.34
C PRO A 19 13.36 7.87 -2.89
N GLU A 20 14.48 7.79 -3.61
CA GLU A 20 14.97 6.53 -4.23
C GLU A 20 15.21 5.42 -3.19
N ASP A 21 15.65 5.78 -1.98
CA ASP A 21 15.94 4.89 -0.86
C ASP A 21 14.71 4.55 0.01
N TRP A 22 13.49 4.77 -0.51
CA TRP A 22 12.24 4.60 0.24
C TRP A 22 12.08 3.20 0.86
N LYS A 23 12.57 2.14 0.21
CA LYS A 23 12.49 0.76 0.74
C LYS A 23 13.28 0.62 2.03
N SER A 24 14.54 1.04 2.03
CA SER A 24 15.42 1.01 3.21
C SER A 24 14.85 1.88 4.33
N LYS A 25 14.25 3.02 3.99
CA LYS A 25 13.55 3.86 4.97
C LYS A 25 12.36 3.16 5.61
N LEU A 26 11.52 2.48 4.83
CA LEU A 26 10.40 1.69 5.36
C LEU A 26 10.88 0.54 6.26
N GLU A 27 12.03 -0.06 5.94
CA GLU A 27 12.66 -1.10 6.76
C GLU A 27 13.03 -0.58 8.16
N LEU A 28 13.51 0.66 8.28
CA LEU A 28 13.83 1.28 9.59
C LEU A 28 12.61 1.42 10.52
N ILE A 29 11.38 1.31 10.02
CA ILE A 29 10.17 1.35 10.87
C ILE A 29 10.09 0.12 11.79
N GLY A 30 10.70 -1.01 11.39
CA GLY A 30 10.73 -2.23 12.18
C GLY A 30 9.37 -2.92 12.34
N VAL A 31 8.48 -2.76 11.35
CA VAL A 31 7.17 -3.42 11.32
C VAL A 31 6.93 -4.16 10.01
N PRO A 32 6.14 -5.24 9.99
CA PRO A 32 5.85 -5.99 8.77
C PRO A 32 5.15 -5.11 7.73
N ILE A 33 5.72 -5.10 6.52
CA ILE A 33 5.19 -4.38 5.37
C ILE A 33 5.28 -5.29 4.14
N ALA A 34 4.21 -5.31 3.33
CA ALA A 34 4.23 -5.86 1.98
C ALA A 34 3.90 -4.75 0.98
N VAL A 35 4.70 -4.64 -0.07
CA VAL A 35 4.53 -3.65 -1.13
C VAL A 35 4.28 -4.38 -2.43
N SER A 36 3.25 -3.96 -3.16
CA SER A 36 2.90 -4.53 -4.46
C SER A 36 4.07 -4.39 -5.45
N PRO A 37 3.99 -5.09 -6.60
CA PRO A 37 4.69 -4.66 -7.81
C PRO A 37 4.31 -3.20 -8.14
N LEU A 38 5.02 -2.56 -9.07
CA LEU A 38 4.59 -1.26 -9.57
C LEU A 38 3.26 -1.41 -10.33
N HIS A 39 2.22 -0.71 -9.91
CA HIS A 39 0.93 -0.68 -10.60
C HIS A 39 0.94 0.42 -11.65
N ASP A 40 1.34 0.06 -12.87
CA ASP A 40 1.44 0.94 -14.04
C ASP A 40 0.43 0.61 -15.16
N LYS A 41 -0.36 -0.47 -14.99
CA LYS A 41 -1.34 -0.97 -15.96
C LYS A 41 -2.79 -0.91 -15.46
N ASP A 42 -3.03 -0.16 -14.40
CA ASP A 42 -4.36 0.06 -13.87
C ASP A 42 -5.17 0.96 -14.81
N LYS A 43 -6.25 0.42 -15.39
CA LYS A 43 -7.11 1.18 -16.31
C LYS A 43 -7.68 2.43 -15.63
N SER A 44 -7.53 3.57 -16.30
CA SER A 44 -8.07 4.85 -15.84
C SER A 44 -9.54 4.98 -16.24
N THR A 45 -10.27 5.79 -15.48
CA THR A 45 -11.64 6.23 -15.81
C THR A 45 -11.66 7.65 -16.36
N VAL A 46 -10.50 8.30 -16.47
CA VAL A 46 -10.36 9.68 -16.98
C VAL A 46 -10.31 9.64 -18.52
N PRO A 47 -11.19 10.39 -19.23
CA PRO A 47 -11.17 10.44 -20.69
C PRO A 47 -9.80 10.84 -21.24
N GLY A 48 -9.30 10.10 -22.24
CA GLY A 48 -8.00 10.35 -22.87
C GLY A 48 -6.78 9.83 -22.10
N GLN A 49 -6.98 9.22 -20.92
CA GLN A 49 -5.92 8.58 -20.15
C GLN A 49 -6.15 7.07 -20.14
N GLU A 50 -5.24 6.28 -20.69
CA GLU A 50 -5.41 4.82 -20.71
C GLU A 50 -5.18 4.19 -19.31
N PHE A 51 -4.10 4.60 -18.64
CA PHE A 51 -3.68 4.05 -17.36
C PHE A 51 -3.60 5.12 -16.27
N LYS A 52 -3.94 4.74 -15.04
CA LYS A 52 -3.74 5.57 -13.85
C LYS A 52 -2.26 5.89 -13.66
N LYS A 53 -1.97 6.94 -12.89
CA LYS A 53 -0.60 7.25 -12.48
C LYS A 53 0.05 6.02 -11.82
N PRO A 54 1.33 5.69 -12.14
CA PRO A 54 2.03 4.59 -11.51
C PRO A 54 2.08 4.73 -9.98
N HIS A 55 1.77 3.66 -9.27
CA HIS A 55 1.74 3.66 -7.82
C HIS A 55 2.07 2.28 -7.24
N TYR A 56 2.46 2.26 -5.96
CA TYR A 56 2.56 1.05 -5.16
C TYR A 56 1.39 0.99 -4.19
N HIS A 57 0.75 -0.16 -4.09
CA HIS A 57 -0.06 -0.51 -2.93
C HIS A 57 0.83 -1.01 -1.80
N VAL A 58 0.58 -0.54 -0.58
CA VAL A 58 1.31 -0.98 0.62
C VAL A 58 0.33 -1.58 1.62
N VAL A 59 0.66 -2.73 2.19
CA VAL A 59 0.07 -3.27 3.42
C VAL A 59 1.04 -3.03 4.56
N TYR A 60 0.57 -2.40 5.63
CA TYR A 60 1.37 -2.00 6.79
C TYR A 60 0.73 -2.54 8.07
N VAL A 61 1.50 -3.26 8.88
CA VAL A 61 1.01 -3.86 10.13
C VAL A 61 1.66 -3.20 11.34
N ALA A 62 0.93 -2.28 11.98
CA ALA A 62 1.38 -1.62 13.19
C ALA A 62 1.55 -2.60 14.36
N LYS A 63 2.58 -2.35 15.19
CA LYS A 63 2.83 -3.12 16.41
C LYS A 63 1.65 -3.06 17.39
N ASN A 64 1.03 -1.90 17.52
CA ASN A 64 -0.11 -1.64 18.41
C ASN A 64 -1.26 -0.96 17.65
N PRO A 65 -2.51 -1.03 18.15
CA PRO A 65 -3.61 -0.26 17.58
C PRO A 65 -3.34 1.25 17.60
N VAL A 66 -3.29 1.86 16.42
CA VAL A 66 -3.05 3.31 16.21
C VAL A 66 -4.09 3.88 15.26
N THR A 67 -4.13 5.20 15.10
CA THR A 67 -5.01 5.84 14.11
C THR A 67 -4.36 5.86 12.73
N ALA A 68 -5.17 5.91 11.67
CA ALA A 68 -4.66 6.06 10.30
C ALA A 68 -3.81 7.33 10.12
N ASP A 69 -4.17 8.41 10.82
CA ASP A 69 -3.41 9.68 10.79
C ASP A 69 -2.01 9.53 11.38
N SER A 70 -1.85 8.73 12.44
CA SER A 70 -0.54 8.47 13.04
C SER A 70 0.38 7.73 12.06
N VAL A 71 -0.15 6.73 11.34
CA VAL A 71 0.58 6.04 10.27
C VAL A 71 0.92 7.02 9.15
N ARG A 72 -0.03 7.84 8.70
CA ARG A 72 0.19 8.85 7.65
C ARG A 72 1.31 9.82 8.04
N TYR A 73 1.27 10.36 9.26
CA TYR A 73 2.29 11.28 9.75
C TYR A 73 3.67 10.61 9.79
N LYS A 74 3.77 9.39 10.33
CA LYS A 74 5.01 8.63 10.38
C LYS A 74 5.63 8.42 8.99
N ILE A 75 4.82 8.02 8.00
CA ILE A 75 5.34 7.81 6.65
C ILE A 75 5.75 9.14 6.00
N LYS A 76 5.00 10.23 6.19
CA LYS A 76 5.40 11.56 5.68
C LYS A 76 6.72 12.05 6.26
N GLN A 77 6.94 11.88 7.56
CA GLN A 77 8.22 12.24 8.19
C GLN A 77 9.40 11.47 7.60
N LEU A 78 9.15 10.24 7.16
CA LEU A 78 10.17 9.34 6.62
C LEU A 78 10.41 9.55 5.12
N LEU A 79 9.34 9.69 4.33
CA LEU A 79 9.38 9.68 2.86
C LEU A 79 9.08 11.05 2.22
N GLY A 80 8.80 12.08 3.02
CA GLY A 80 8.46 13.43 2.57
C GLY A 80 6.95 13.71 2.54
N ASP A 81 6.57 14.99 2.59
CA ASP A 81 5.18 15.41 2.79
C ASP A 81 4.22 15.01 1.66
N GLN A 82 4.73 14.80 0.45
CA GLN A 82 3.94 14.40 -0.73
C GLN A 82 3.86 12.88 -0.93
N SER A 83 4.55 12.08 -0.11
CA SER A 83 4.64 10.62 -0.26
C SER A 83 3.31 9.89 -0.18
N ILE A 84 2.39 10.36 0.67
CA ILE A 84 1.09 9.74 0.91
C ILE A 84 -0.04 10.77 0.92
N ALA A 85 -1.04 10.52 0.08
CA ALA A 85 -2.30 11.23 0.12
C ALA A 85 -3.18 10.76 1.29
N LYS A 86 -3.45 9.44 1.39
CA LYS A 86 -4.41 8.85 2.33
C LYS A 86 -3.93 7.49 2.86
N VAL A 87 -4.22 7.23 4.13
CA VAL A 87 -4.09 5.92 4.77
C VAL A 87 -5.48 5.39 5.11
N GLN A 88 -5.73 4.11 4.87
CA GLN A 88 -6.98 3.44 5.16
C GLN A 88 -6.76 2.28 6.13
N ILE A 89 -7.70 2.07 7.04
CA ILE A 89 -7.77 0.84 7.82
C ILE A 89 -8.24 -0.28 6.88
N VAL A 90 -7.63 -1.46 6.97
CA VAL A 90 -8.13 -2.62 6.22
C VAL A 90 -9.37 -3.18 6.91
N ILE A 91 -10.51 -3.10 6.22
CA ILE A 91 -11.84 -3.42 6.77
C ILE A 91 -12.36 -4.82 6.42
N ARG A 92 -11.88 -5.45 5.33
CA ARG A 92 -12.38 -6.76 4.87
C ARG A 92 -11.60 -7.89 5.53
N SER A 93 -10.40 -8.17 5.02
CA SER A 93 -9.48 -9.15 5.60
C SER A 93 -8.06 -8.88 5.11
N MET A 94 -7.06 -9.34 5.87
CA MET A 94 -5.66 -9.25 5.46
C MET A 94 -5.38 -10.04 4.19
N THR A 95 -5.87 -11.27 4.10
CA THR A 95 -5.74 -12.12 2.91
C THR A 95 -6.29 -11.43 1.66
N SER A 96 -7.47 -10.80 1.74
CA SER A 96 -8.04 -10.10 0.59
C SER A 96 -7.19 -8.90 0.18
N MET A 97 -6.63 -8.15 1.14
CA MET A 97 -5.80 -6.99 0.84
C MET A 97 -4.44 -7.40 0.27
N TYR A 98 -3.85 -8.47 0.80
CA TYR A 98 -2.60 -9.03 0.29
C TYR A 98 -2.75 -9.53 -1.15
N LEU A 99 -3.81 -10.30 -1.45
CA LEU A 99 -4.11 -10.74 -2.81
C LEU A 99 -4.42 -9.56 -3.75
N TYR A 100 -4.96 -8.45 -3.22
CA TYR A 100 -5.21 -7.25 -4.02
C TYR A 100 -3.90 -6.57 -4.47
N LEU A 101 -2.76 -6.79 -3.79
CA LEU A 101 -1.45 -6.28 -4.24
C LEU A 101 -1.08 -6.74 -5.66
N THR A 102 -1.62 -7.87 -6.12
CA THR A 102 -1.41 -8.39 -7.49
C THR A 102 -2.71 -8.52 -8.28
N HIS A 103 -3.81 -7.93 -7.78
CA HIS A 103 -5.17 -8.06 -8.33
C HIS A 103 -5.68 -9.51 -8.45
N GLU A 104 -5.32 -10.33 -7.49
CA GLU A 104 -5.79 -11.72 -7.36
C GLU A 104 -6.83 -11.90 -6.26
N SER A 105 -7.30 -10.80 -5.65
CA SER A 105 -8.47 -10.85 -4.78
C SER A 105 -9.74 -11.14 -5.59
N LYS A 106 -10.73 -11.73 -4.94
CA LYS A 106 -12.03 -12.05 -5.56
C LYS A 106 -12.63 -10.84 -6.30
N ASP A 107 -12.62 -9.67 -5.67
CA ASP A 107 -13.20 -8.45 -6.25
C ASP A 107 -12.37 -7.89 -7.43
N ALA A 108 -11.04 -8.02 -7.40
CA ALA A 108 -10.19 -7.58 -8.49
C ALA A 108 -10.35 -8.48 -9.73
N ILE A 109 -10.50 -9.79 -9.51
CA ILE A 109 -10.79 -10.78 -10.55
C ILE A 109 -12.18 -10.52 -11.17
N GLU A 110 -13.22 -10.34 -10.34
CA GLU A 110 -14.58 -10.01 -10.82
C GLU A 110 -14.60 -8.75 -11.68
N LYS A 111 -13.78 -7.74 -11.31
CA LYS A 111 -13.62 -6.48 -12.05
C LYS A 111 -12.63 -6.58 -13.22
N LYS A 112 -12.08 -7.76 -13.51
CA LYS A 112 -11.11 -8.00 -14.59
C LYS A 112 -9.91 -7.02 -14.55
N LYS A 113 -9.40 -6.72 -13.36
CA LYS A 113 -8.21 -5.86 -13.21
C LYS A 113 -6.97 -6.56 -13.77
N HIS A 114 -5.98 -5.77 -14.21
CA HIS A 114 -4.71 -6.32 -14.67
C HIS A 114 -4.00 -7.06 -13.52
N LYS A 115 -3.66 -8.33 -13.74
CA LYS A 115 -2.93 -9.17 -12.78
C LYS A 115 -1.44 -8.88 -12.86
N TYR A 116 -0.80 -8.66 -11.71
CA TYR A 116 0.65 -8.45 -11.61
C TYR A 116 1.36 -9.72 -11.10
N ASN A 117 2.68 -9.79 -11.23
CA ASN A 117 3.46 -10.95 -10.81
C ASN A 117 3.70 -10.93 -9.29
N LYS A 118 3.41 -12.04 -8.60
CA LYS A 118 3.64 -12.19 -7.15
C LYS A 118 5.10 -12.12 -6.75
N GLN A 119 6.01 -12.51 -7.64
CA GLN A 119 7.45 -12.49 -7.38
C GLN A 119 7.99 -11.06 -7.22
N ASP A 120 7.27 -10.07 -7.76
CA ASP A 120 7.67 -8.66 -7.67
C ASP A 120 7.14 -7.97 -6.39
N ILE A 121 6.43 -8.70 -5.51
CA ILE A 121 6.04 -8.20 -4.19
C ILE A 121 7.32 -8.00 -3.36
N THR A 122 7.51 -6.80 -2.84
CA THR A 122 8.59 -6.51 -1.89
C THR A 122 8.10 -6.75 -0.47
N LEU A 123 8.81 -7.61 0.28
CA LEU A 123 8.48 -7.98 1.65
C LEU A 123 9.52 -7.40 2.61
N ILE A 124 9.09 -6.66 3.62
CA ILE A 124 9.95 -5.94 4.56
C ILE A 124 9.61 -6.37 5.99
N ASN A 125 10.63 -6.58 6.84
CA ASN A 125 10.48 -6.89 8.27
C ASN A 125 9.47 -8.00 8.59
N GLY A 126 9.55 -9.14 7.91
CA GLY A 126 8.61 -10.25 8.12
C GLY A 126 7.28 -10.11 7.36
N GLY A 127 7.22 -9.27 6.33
CA GLY A 127 6.05 -9.14 5.45
C GLY A 127 5.64 -10.45 4.75
N ASN A 128 6.50 -11.46 4.73
CA ASN A 128 6.22 -12.80 4.21
C ASN A 128 5.25 -13.62 5.07
N TYR A 129 4.93 -13.17 6.29
CA TYR A 129 3.96 -13.80 7.19
C TYR A 129 2.56 -13.13 7.15
N LEU A 130 2.32 -12.23 6.18
CA LEU A 130 1.06 -11.50 5.99
C LEU A 130 0.02 -12.27 5.16
#